data_AF-A0A356FR69-F1
#
_entry.id   AF-A0A356FR69-F1
#
_cell.length_a   1.000
_cell.length_b   1.000
_cell.length_c   1.000
_cell.angle_alpha   90.00
_cell.angle_beta   90.00
_cell.angle_gamma   90.00
#
_symmetry.space_group_name_H-M   'P 1'
#
loop_
_entity.id
_entity.type
_entity.pdbx_description
1 polymer ?
#
loop_
_entity_poly.entity_id
_entity_poly.type
_entity_poly.pdbx_seq_one_letter_code
_entity_poly.pdbx_strand_id
1 'polypeptide(L)'
;MSIEKNNDSVESSEVKNSEQSKCTDANIDAVQDASNATRKLPAKRDTQEEGHSGAQDDSVDSHLKMENDSADTLSTAPKERRGGRQQRGRGNQRFNKNKGPKNKGHWQKKKKIIRDEVSPIELGHLPNDESIATISQIEDLAVGLKAEVDKDALDFNRIYDLPIAELRLEVDSMKLEVSNAPNRDQLINALISHAVEKNSAIMTTGVLDLLEDGEGGLLVYQRDSYRTTALCAYVPQVIINHFGLLPGHIVKAQLHPHREGESCPFVVKVDSVMDMDPVKLREVIPFTEGVPYYPTERILMETSSDSKWDNLSMRVVDCLTPVGFGQRGLIVAPPRTGKTVLLQGIANAIQMNYPKAHLIILLIDERPEEVTDFRRQVHGEVISSTFDESAESHVHAAEMVIEKARRMVEVGQDVVILLDSITRLARAYNTMMPSSGKILSGGVEANALQKPKRFFGSARNIEGGGSLTILGTALVETGSKMDEVIFEEF
;
A
#
# COMPACT_ATOMS: atom_id res chain seq x y z
N MET A 1 27.78 11.31 -74.76
CA MET A 1 29.10 10.88 -74.22
C MET A 1 28.79 10.20 -72.90
N SER A 2 28.82 8.87 -72.82
CA SER A 2 30.00 7.98 -72.90
C SER A 2 30.76 7.98 -71.56
N ILE A 3 31.07 6.83 -70.93
CA ILE A 3 30.73 5.42 -71.22
C ILE A 3 30.83 4.66 -69.86
N GLU A 4 29.97 3.68 -69.57
CA GLU A 4 30.33 2.24 -69.48
C GLU A 4 31.59 1.89 -68.64
N LYS A 5 31.65 0.79 -67.85
CA LYS A 5 30.71 -0.34 -67.66
C LYS A 5 31.12 -1.17 -66.43
N ASN A 6 30.14 -1.90 -65.89
CA ASN A 6 30.27 -3.23 -65.27
C ASN A 6 31.15 -3.44 -64.02
N ASN A 7 31.12 -4.62 -63.39
CA ASN A 7 30.07 -5.60 -63.02
C ASN A 7 30.84 -6.85 -62.51
N ASP A 8 30.18 -7.72 -61.74
CA ASP A 8 30.58 -9.13 -61.51
C ASP A 8 31.92 -9.37 -60.76
N SER A 9 32.12 -10.52 -60.11
CA SER A 9 31.20 -11.46 -59.42
C SER A 9 32.07 -12.47 -58.63
N VAL A 10 31.49 -13.15 -57.61
CA VAL A 10 31.92 -14.48 -57.08
C VAL A 10 33.36 -14.50 -56.47
N GLU A 11 33.64 -15.08 -55.30
CA GLU A 11 33.49 -16.50 -54.94
C GLU A 11 33.58 -16.73 -53.42
N SER A 12 33.17 -17.91 -52.98
CA SER A 12 33.20 -18.35 -51.57
C SER A 12 34.40 -19.25 -51.26
N SER A 13 35.03 -19.08 -50.10
CA SER A 13 35.85 -20.15 -49.48
C SER A 13 35.75 -20.14 -47.95
N GLU A 14 35.58 -21.33 -47.38
CA GLU A 14 35.71 -21.58 -45.94
C GLU A 14 37.18 -21.75 -45.55
N VAL A 15 37.53 -21.54 -44.28
CA VAL A 15 38.36 -22.47 -43.47
C VAL A 15 38.25 -22.11 -41.98
N LYS A 16 38.52 -23.08 -41.10
CA LYS A 16 38.28 -23.03 -39.65
C LYS A 16 39.54 -22.75 -38.83
N ASN A 17 39.33 -22.67 -37.52
CA ASN A 17 40.28 -22.67 -36.40
C ASN A 17 40.95 -21.31 -36.12
N SER A 18 40.91 -20.70 -34.92
CA SER A 18 40.85 -21.14 -33.51
C SER A 18 42.22 -21.34 -32.85
N GLU A 19 42.60 -20.40 -31.99
CA GLU A 19 43.59 -20.61 -30.93
C GLU A 19 43.05 -20.10 -29.59
N GLN A 20 43.38 -20.81 -28.51
CA GLN A 20 43.05 -20.48 -27.14
C GLN A 20 44.28 -19.92 -26.44
N SER A 21 44.18 -18.79 -25.75
CA SER A 21 45.17 -18.41 -24.75
C SER A 21 44.82 -19.01 -23.39
N LYS A 22 45.62 -19.99 -22.95
CA LYS A 22 45.71 -20.35 -21.53
C LYS A 22 46.86 -19.56 -20.89
N CYS A 23 46.68 -19.10 -19.66
CA CYS A 23 47.77 -18.87 -18.73
C CYS A 23 47.41 -19.59 -17.42
N THR A 24 48.42 -19.98 -16.64
CA THR A 24 48.32 -21.11 -15.70
C THR A 24 48.53 -20.73 -14.24
N ASP A 25 47.99 -21.55 -13.34
CA ASP A 25 48.17 -21.46 -11.89
C ASP A 25 49.63 -21.57 -11.44
N ALA A 26 49.93 -21.01 -10.27
CA ALA A 26 51.11 -21.33 -9.48
C ALA A 26 50.76 -21.30 -7.96
N ASN A 27 51.17 -22.34 -7.25
CA ASN A 27 50.83 -22.66 -5.85
C ASN A 27 51.90 -22.10 -4.89
N ILE A 28 51.59 -21.43 -3.76
CA ILE A 28 51.13 -21.90 -2.42
C ILE A 28 52.23 -21.68 -1.33
N ASP A 29 51.75 -21.29 -0.14
CA ASP A 29 52.29 -21.46 1.23
C ASP A 29 53.19 -20.44 1.98
N ALA A 30 52.87 -20.41 3.28
CA ALA A 30 53.63 -20.02 4.48
C ALA A 30 53.98 -18.53 4.78
N VAL A 31 53.97 -18.04 6.04
CA VAL A 31 53.09 -18.27 7.23
C VAL A 31 53.45 -17.25 8.34
N GLN A 32 52.53 -17.05 9.32
CA GLN A 32 52.75 -16.49 10.68
C GLN A 32 52.72 -14.96 10.96
N ASP A 33 52.13 -14.67 12.14
CA ASP A 33 52.31 -13.58 13.11
C ASP A 33 52.18 -12.09 12.74
N ALA A 34 50.98 -11.55 13.03
CA ALA A 34 50.85 -10.43 13.99
C ALA A 34 49.46 -10.42 14.64
N SER A 35 49.39 -10.54 15.98
CA SER A 35 48.15 -10.41 16.76
C SER A 35 48.32 -9.42 17.93
N ASN A 36 47.20 -9.04 18.56
CA ASN A 36 47.08 -8.14 19.72
C ASN A 36 47.31 -6.63 19.50
N ALA A 37 46.21 -5.88 19.49
CA ALA A 37 46.18 -4.43 19.73
C ALA A 37 44.97 -4.03 20.61
N THR A 38 44.77 -4.72 21.74
CA THR A 38 43.70 -4.43 22.71
C THR A 38 43.90 -3.06 23.37
N ARG A 39 43.08 -2.06 23.00
CA ARG A 39 43.06 -0.74 23.64
C ARG A 39 42.56 -0.83 25.08
N LYS A 40 43.42 -0.50 26.04
CA LYS A 40 43.08 -0.39 27.46
C LYS A 40 42.25 0.86 27.74
N LEU A 41 41.19 0.73 28.53
CA LEU A 41 40.55 1.84 29.24
C LEU A 41 41.43 2.26 30.43
N PRO A 42 41.57 3.57 30.73
CA PRO A 42 42.19 4.03 31.97
C PRO A 42 41.26 3.83 33.17
N ALA A 43 41.84 3.54 34.33
CA ALA A 43 41.09 3.29 35.57
C ALA A 43 40.64 4.58 36.27
N LYS A 44 39.71 4.42 37.23
CA LYS A 44 39.31 5.46 38.19
C LYS A 44 40.52 6.01 38.95
N ARG A 45 40.39 7.24 39.45
CA ARG A 45 41.13 7.71 40.64
C ARG A 45 40.13 7.91 41.77
N ASP A 46 40.47 7.41 42.93
CA ASP A 46 39.76 7.69 44.17
C ASP A 46 40.24 9.02 44.77
N THR A 47 39.31 9.75 45.36
CA THR A 47 39.61 10.70 46.45
C THR A 47 38.56 10.51 47.53
N GLN A 48 39.02 10.17 48.73
CA GLN A 48 38.30 10.41 49.99
C GLN A 48 38.15 11.95 50.17
N GLU A 49 37.37 12.50 51.09
CA GLU A 49 36.95 11.98 52.39
C GLU A 49 35.71 12.72 52.92
N GLU A 50 35.12 12.23 54.02
CA GLU A 50 34.05 12.86 54.84
C GLU A 50 32.64 13.01 54.20
N GLY A 51 31.51 12.60 54.81
CA GLY A 51 31.31 11.73 55.98
C GLY A 51 30.59 12.39 57.17
N HIS A 52 29.25 12.30 57.22
CA HIS A 52 28.44 12.36 58.45
C HIS A 52 27.09 11.63 58.29
N SER A 53 26.35 11.47 59.40
CA SER A 53 25.37 10.38 59.57
C SER A 53 23.98 10.79 60.07
N GLY A 54 23.01 9.90 59.79
CA GLY A 54 21.66 9.86 60.37
C GLY A 54 20.58 10.57 59.55
N ALA A 55 19.27 10.35 59.77
CA ALA A 55 18.50 9.20 60.25
C ALA A 55 17.07 9.71 60.55
N GLN A 56 16.06 9.13 59.88
CA GLN A 56 14.64 9.09 60.24
C GLN A 56 13.80 10.38 60.42
N ASP A 57 12.55 10.27 59.95
CA ASP A 57 11.28 10.73 60.53
C ASP A 57 11.23 12.06 61.31
N ASP A 58 10.42 13.03 60.84
CA ASP A 58 9.00 13.06 61.24
C ASP A 58 8.16 14.08 60.42
N SER A 59 6.83 14.08 60.61
CA SER A 59 5.87 14.97 59.93
C SER A 59 5.20 15.99 60.86
N VAL A 60 5.09 17.27 60.47
CA VAL A 60 4.08 18.21 61.02
C VAL A 60 3.64 19.26 59.97
N ASP A 61 2.35 19.60 59.94
CA ASP A 61 1.77 20.76 59.26
C ASP A 61 2.26 22.11 59.81
N SER A 62 2.12 23.19 59.04
CA SER A 62 1.47 24.42 59.55
C SER A 62 1.06 25.41 58.44
N HIS A 63 -0.08 26.06 58.64
CA HIS A 63 -0.57 27.15 57.80
C HIS A 63 0.27 28.43 57.94
N LEU A 64 0.23 29.29 56.92
CA LEU A 64 -0.01 30.72 57.15
C LEU A 64 -0.91 31.31 56.05
N LYS A 65 -1.90 32.08 56.49
CA LYS A 65 -2.88 32.81 55.68
C LYS A 65 -2.77 34.30 56.03
N MET A 66 -2.84 35.16 55.02
CA MET A 66 -3.31 36.56 55.08
C MET A 66 -3.87 36.84 53.66
N GLU A 67 -5.09 37.28 53.38
CA GLU A 67 -6.05 38.16 54.09
C GLU A 67 -5.46 39.59 54.29
N ASN A 68 -6.09 40.69 53.86
CA ASN A 68 -7.54 40.88 53.70
C ASN A 68 -7.97 42.02 52.72
N ASP A 69 -9.27 42.02 52.38
CA ASP A 69 -10.19 43.19 52.24
C ASP A 69 -10.11 44.21 51.08
N SER A 70 -11.22 44.86 50.67
CA SER A 70 -12.67 44.62 50.90
C SER A 70 -13.59 45.46 49.97
N ALA A 71 -14.91 45.18 50.00
CA ALA A 71 -16.07 46.08 49.70
C ALA A 71 -16.27 46.53 48.22
N ASP A 72 -17.46 46.84 47.67
CA ASP A 72 -18.89 46.84 48.08
C ASP A 72 -19.77 47.04 46.79
N THR A 73 -21.11 47.01 46.65
CA THR A 73 -22.34 46.34 47.20
C THR A 73 -23.53 46.72 46.24
N LEU A 74 -24.84 46.40 46.34
CA LEU A 74 -25.74 45.62 47.23
C LEU A 74 -27.05 45.26 46.48
N SER A 75 -27.65 44.07 46.70
CA SER A 75 -29.11 43.76 46.60
C SER A 75 -29.81 43.79 45.20
N THR A 76 -31.06 43.34 44.97
CA THR A 76 -32.15 42.74 45.81
C THR A 76 -32.80 41.48 45.14
N ALA A 77 -33.59 40.72 45.92
CA ALA A 77 -34.57 39.69 45.50
C ALA A 77 -35.88 39.90 46.33
N PRO A 78 -36.87 38.99 46.54
CA PRO A 78 -37.14 37.61 46.04
C PRO A 78 -38.67 37.31 45.74
N LYS A 79 -39.11 36.02 45.80
CA LYS A 79 -40.49 35.46 46.00
C LYS A 79 -41.48 35.40 44.81
N GLU A 80 -42.51 34.52 44.79
CA GLU A 80 -42.66 33.10 45.25
C GLU A 80 -43.94 32.42 44.65
N ARG A 81 -43.95 31.07 44.57
CA ARG A 81 -45.09 30.11 44.63
C ARG A 81 -46.33 30.16 43.67
N ARG A 82 -46.47 29.03 42.95
CA ARG A 82 -47.66 28.14 42.77
C ARG A 82 -48.99 28.65 42.16
N GLY A 83 -49.37 28.00 41.04
CA GLY A 83 -50.67 27.31 40.91
C GLY A 83 -51.64 27.78 39.81
N GLY A 84 -52.20 26.83 39.04
CA GLY A 84 -53.29 27.11 38.08
C GLY A 84 -53.45 26.04 36.99
N ARG A 85 -54.57 25.31 37.00
CA ARG A 85 -54.89 24.20 36.05
C ARG A 85 -56.06 24.61 35.15
N GLN A 86 -55.92 24.51 33.83
CA GLN A 86 -57.10 24.42 32.95
C GLN A 86 -56.82 23.68 31.63
N GLN A 87 -57.73 22.79 31.26
CA GLN A 87 -57.77 22.12 29.96
C GLN A 87 -58.72 22.87 29.01
N ARG A 88 -58.46 22.82 27.70
CA ARG A 88 -59.48 23.08 26.67
C ARG A 88 -59.42 22.01 25.58
N GLY A 89 -60.42 21.14 25.57
CA GLY A 89 -60.66 20.22 24.46
C GLY A 89 -61.82 20.71 23.56
N ARG A 90 -61.60 20.64 22.26
CA ARG A 90 -62.62 20.57 21.19
C ARG A 90 -62.02 19.69 20.09
N GLY A 91 -62.76 18.86 19.36
CA GLY A 91 -64.20 18.60 19.39
C GLY A 91 -64.61 18.12 18.01
N ASN A 92 -64.73 16.80 17.81
CA ASN A 92 -64.89 16.19 16.49
C ASN A 92 -66.13 16.69 15.74
N GLN A 93 -65.93 17.21 14.53
CA GLN A 93 -66.95 17.25 13.48
C GLN A 93 -66.61 16.25 12.38
N ARG A 94 -67.49 15.27 12.16
CA ARG A 94 -67.36 14.28 11.10
C ARG A 94 -67.88 14.87 9.78
N PHE A 95 -67.02 15.03 8.79
CA PHE A 95 -67.47 15.11 7.39
C PHE A 95 -67.21 13.77 6.68
N ASN A 96 -68.28 13.10 6.31
CA ASN A 96 -68.24 11.84 5.57
C ASN A 96 -68.22 12.13 4.07
N LYS A 97 -67.23 11.61 3.33
CA LYS A 97 -67.21 11.61 1.85
C LYS A 97 -66.75 10.26 1.32
N ASN A 98 -67.35 9.85 0.21
CA ASN A 98 -67.40 8.45 -0.24
C ASN A 98 -66.02 7.84 -0.53
N LYS A 99 -65.86 6.57 -0.12
CA LYS A 99 -64.79 5.70 -0.60
C LYS A 99 -65.13 5.16 -1.99
N GLY A 100 -64.53 5.72 -3.04
CA GLY A 100 -64.30 4.95 -4.27
C GLY A 100 -63.13 3.96 -4.07
N PRO A 101 -63.10 2.80 -4.75
CA PRO A 101 -62.02 1.82 -4.59
C PRO A 101 -60.74 2.30 -5.27
N LYS A 102 -59.91 3.08 -4.55
CA LYS A 102 -58.54 3.37 -4.99
C LYS A 102 -57.70 2.11 -4.88
N ASN A 103 -57.49 1.46 -6.02
CA ASN A 103 -56.65 0.28 -6.17
C ASN A 103 -55.22 0.60 -5.68
N LYS A 104 -54.83 0.03 -4.53
CA LYS A 104 -53.48 0.19 -3.97
C LYS A 104 -52.54 -0.76 -4.70
N GLY A 105 -52.06 -0.35 -5.87
CA GLY A 105 -50.91 -0.99 -6.49
C GLY A 105 -49.75 -1.02 -5.49
N HIS A 106 -49.30 -2.22 -5.12
CA HIS A 106 -48.13 -2.39 -4.27
C HIS A 106 -46.89 -1.96 -5.05
N TRP A 107 -46.54 -0.68 -4.97
CA TRP A 107 -45.16 -0.25 -5.17
C TRP A 107 -44.33 -0.90 -4.07
N GLN A 108 -43.86 -2.12 -4.35
CA GLN A 108 -42.72 -2.68 -3.66
C GLN A 108 -41.62 -1.61 -3.73
N LYS A 109 -41.10 -1.21 -2.58
CA LYS A 109 -39.83 -0.48 -2.55
C LYS A 109 -38.80 -1.43 -3.14
N LYS A 110 -38.49 -1.29 -4.43
CA LYS A 110 -37.22 -1.81 -4.96
C LYS A 110 -36.16 -1.35 -3.96
N LYS A 111 -35.37 -2.28 -3.42
CA LYS A 111 -34.16 -1.89 -2.69
C LYS A 111 -33.44 -0.88 -3.59
N LYS A 112 -32.95 0.23 -3.04
CA LYS A 112 -31.90 0.97 -3.74
C LYS A 112 -30.78 -0.05 -3.89
N ILE A 113 -30.59 -0.55 -5.10
CA ILE A 113 -29.31 -1.10 -5.49
C ILE A 113 -28.40 0.12 -5.42
N ILE A 114 -27.65 0.20 -4.33
CA ILE A 114 -26.38 0.92 -4.37
C ILE A 114 -25.62 0.18 -5.47
N ARG A 115 -25.28 0.90 -6.54
CA ARG A 115 -24.30 0.38 -7.48
C ARG A 115 -22.98 0.56 -6.77
N ASP A 116 -22.58 -0.47 -6.05
CA ASP A 116 -21.17 -0.75 -5.87
C ASP A 116 -20.65 -0.92 -7.31
N GLU A 117 -19.78 -0.01 -7.77
CA GLU A 117 -19.44 0.09 -9.21
C GLU A 117 -18.51 -1.03 -9.69
N VAL A 118 -18.07 -1.89 -8.76
CA VAL A 118 -17.27 -3.09 -8.98
C VAL A 118 -18.19 -4.30 -9.01
N SER A 119 -18.12 -5.10 -10.09
CA SER A 119 -18.75 -6.42 -10.14
C SER A 119 -18.12 -7.32 -9.07
N PRO A 120 -18.90 -7.96 -8.16
CA PRO A 120 -18.34 -8.83 -7.13
C PRO A 120 -17.64 -10.03 -7.75
N ILE A 121 -16.62 -10.56 -7.07
CA ILE A 121 -15.95 -11.78 -7.52
C ILE A 121 -16.85 -12.98 -7.21
N GLU A 122 -17.37 -13.58 -8.28
CA GLU A 122 -17.96 -14.91 -8.27
C GLU A 122 -16.85 -15.92 -8.63
N LEU A 123 -16.34 -16.66 -7.63
CA LEU A 123 -15.32 -17.71 -7.79
C LEU A 123 -15.91 -19.03 -8.36
N GLY A 124 -17.23 -19.12 -8.50
CA GLY A 124 -17.91 -20.31 -9.03
C GLY A 124 -17.61 -21.57 -8.23
N HIS A 125 -16.92 -22.52 -8.88
CA HIS A 125 -16.45 -23.76 -8.25
C HIS A 125 -14.94 -23.80 -7.99
N LEU A 126 -14.17 -22.76 -8.37
CA LEU A 126 -12.70 -22.76 -8.35
C LEU A 126 -12.08 -23.28 -7.04
N PRO A 127 -12.50 -22.86 -5.82
CA PRO A 127 -11.85 -23.31 -4.59
C PRO A 127 -11.97 -24.82 -4.30
N ASN A 128 -12.84 -25.54 -5.02
CA ASN A 128 -13.11 -26.97 -4.86
C ASN A 128 -13.01 -27.76 -6.19
N ASP A 129 -12.41 -27.18 -7.23
CA ASP A 129 -12.33 -27.81 -8.56
C ASP A 129 -11.22 -28.88 -8.64
N GLU A 130 -11.58 -30.12 -9.00
CA GLU A 130 -10.66 -31.24 -9.10
C GLU A 130 -9.52 -31.00 -10.12
N SER A 131 -9.71 -30.15 -11.13
CA SER A 131 -8.69 -29.80 -12.13
C SER A 131 -7.59 -28.89 -11.58
N ILE A 132 -7.77 -28.27 -10.41
CA ILE A 132 -6.74 -27.48 -9.73
C ILE A 132 -6.35 -28.03 -8.36
N ALA A 133 -6.70 -29.30 -8.08
CA ALA A 133 -6.38 -29.98 -6.83
C ALA A 133 -4.89 -30.36 -6.69
N THR A 134 -4.14 -30.50 -7.78
CA THR A 134 -2.69 -30.75 -7.76
C THR A 134 -1.94 -29.97 -8.83
N ILE A 135 -0.67 -29.66 -8.56
CA ILE A 135 0.20 -28.83 -9.42
C ILE A 135 0.31 -29.41 -10.84
N SER A 136 0.41 -30.73 -10.98
CA SER A 136 0.49 -31.37 -12.31
C SER A 136 -0.75 -31.08 -13.17
N GLN A 137 -1.94 -31.11 -12.57
CA GLN A 137 -3.19 -30.83 -13.30
C GLN A 137 -3.29 -29.34 -13.65
N ILE A 138 -2.82 -28.47 -12.76
CA ILE A 138 -2.73 -27.02 -12.99
C ILE A 138 -1.75 -26.73 -14.16
N GLU A 139 -0.58 -27.37 -14.18
CA GLU A 139 0.42 -27.23 -15.24
C GLU A 139 -0.05 -27.82 -16.58
N ASP A 140 -0.81 -28.92 -16.58
CA ASP A 140 -1.43 -29.48 -17.79
C ASP A 140 -2.37 -28.47 -18.47
N LEU A 141 -3.09 -27.64 -17.70
CA LEU A 141 -3.90 -26.53 -18.24
C LEU A 141 -3.02 -25.44 -18.89
N ALA A 142 -1.86 -25.14 -18.31
CA ALA A 142 -0.90 -24.19 -18.89
C ALA A 142 -0.26 -24.72 -20.19
N VAL A 143 -0.06 -26.03 -20.31
CA VAL A 143 0.49 -26.69 -21.51
C VAL A 143 -0.45 -26.57 -22.72
N GLY A 144 -1.77 -26.49 -22.52
CA GLY A 144 -2.74 -26.29 -23.58
C GLY A 144 -2.68 -24.92 -24.27
N LEU A 145 -2.14 -23.90 -23.58
CA LEU A 145 -2.12 -22.49 -24.03
C LEU A 145 -0.73 -22.05 -24.53
N LYS A 146 0.02 -22.95 -25.17
CA LYS A 146 1.40 -22.71 -25.63
C LYS A 146 1.45 -22.02 -27.00
N ALA A 147 1.82 -20.75 -26.99
CA ALA A 147 2.51 -20.13 -28.12
C ALA A 147 3.94 -20.68 -28.23
N GLU A 148 4.45 -20.84 -29.46
CA GLU A 148 5.88 -21.08 -29.68
C GLU A 148 6.65 -19.76 -29.55
N VAL A 149 7.47 -19.63 -28.49
CA VAL A 149 8.31 -18.46 -28.16
C VAL A 149 7.53 -17.25 -27.60
N ASP A 150 8.14 -16.51 -26.65
CA ASP A 150 7.58 -15.38 -25.89
C ASP A 150 7.05 -14.18 -26.70
N LYS A 151 7.06 -14.23 -28.04
CA LYS A 151 6.73 -13.08 -28.90
C LYS A 151 5.24 -12.82 -29.07
N ASP A 152 4.41 -13.87 -28.98
CA ASP A 152 2.97 -13.81 -29.25
C ASP A 152 2.12 -13.95 -27.97
N ALA A 153 2.74 -13.88 -26.79
CA ALA A 153 2.05 -13.95 -25.50
C ALA A 153 1.26 -12.66 -25.18
N LEU A 154 0.04 -12.79 -24.63
CA LEU A 154 -0.77 -11.64 -24.21
C LEU A 154 -0.31 -11.15 -22.83
N ASP A 155 0.40 -10.02 -22.82
CA ASP A 155 0.64 -9.25 -21.60
C ASP A 155 -0.68 -8.66 -21.06
N PHE A 156 -1.17 -9.24 -19.97
CA PHE A 156 -2.37 -8.79 -19.27
C PHE A 156 -2.17 -7.40 -18.66
N ASN A 157 -1.03 -7.12 -18.02
CA ASN A 157 -0.76 -5.82 -17.40
C ASN A 157 -0.79 -4.69 -18.43
N ARG A 158 -0.19 -4.89 -19.61
CA ARG A 158 -0.25 -3.91 -20.71
C ARG A 158 -1.68 -3.55 -21.06
N ILE A 159 -2.53 -4.54 -21.39
CA ILE A 159 -3.94 -4.25 -21.73
C ILE A 159 -4.72 -3.75 -20.52
N TYR A 160 -4.36 -4.19 -19.31
CA TYR A 160 -4.99 -3.75 -18.08
C TYR A 160 -4.69 -2.30 -17.77
N ASP A 161 -3.54 -1.75 -18.19
CA ASP A 161 -3.22 -0.35 -17.98
C ASP A 161 -3.67 0.62 -19.09
N LEU A 162 -3.91 0.15 -20.32
CA LEU A 162 -4.36 0.99 -21.45
C LEU A 162 -5.57 1.90 -21.13
N PRO A 163 -5.54 3.19 -21.51
CA PRO A 163 -6.73 4.05 -21.52
C PRO A 163 -7.89 3.43 -22.30
N ILE A 164 -9.14 3.69 -21.88
CA ILE A 164 -10.33 3.07 -22.52
C ILE A 164 -10.50 3.44 -24.00
N ALA A 165 -9.92 4.55 -24.47
CA ALA A 165 -9.90 4.91 -25.88
C ALA A 165 -8.94 4.00 -26.69
N GLU A 166 -7.73 3.77 -26.18
CA GLU A 166 -6.72 2.91 -26.81
C GLU A 166 -7.13 1.44 -26.78
N LEU A 167 -7.69 0.98 -25.66
CA LEU A 167 -8.23 -0.37 -25.51
C LEU A 167 -9.37 -0.65 -26.53
N ARG A 168 -10.20 0.35 -26.84
CA ARG A 168 -11.21 0.24 -27.91
C ARG A 168 -10.58 0.18 -29.29
N LEU A 169 -9.60 1.04 -29.58
CA LEU A 169 -8.88 1.01 -30.86
C LEU A 169 -8.16 -0.34 -31.09
N GLU A 170 -7.63 -0.97 -30.05
CA GLU A 170 -7.02 -2.30 -30.15
C GLU A 170 -8.07 -3.37 -30.50
N VAL A 171 -9.19 -3.41 -29.77
CA VAL A 171 -10.34 -4.31 -30.05
C VAL A 171 -10.92 -4.08 -31.46
N ASP A 172 -11.11 -2.83 -31.87
CA ASP A 172 -11.60 -2.46 -33.21
C ASP A 172 -10.61 -2.89 -34.31
N SER A 173 -9.30 -2.79 -34.06
CA SER A 173 -8.25 -3.20 -35.01
C SER A 173 -8.22 -4.71 -35.24
N MET A 174 -8.52 -5.48 -34.20
CA MET A 174 -8.66 -6.95 -34.25
C MET A 174 -10.04 -7.40 -34.75
N LYS A 175 -11.00 -6.47 -34.87
CA LYS A 175 -12.39 -6.68 -35.33
C LYS A 175 -13.18 -7.66 -34.47
N LEU A 176 -12.99 -7.62 -33.16
CA LEU A 176 -13.69 -8.50 -32.23
C LEU A 176 -15.13 -8.02 -32.02
N GLU A 177 -16.10 -8.93 -31.96
CA GLU A 177 -17.48 -8.58 -31.67
C GLU A 177 -17.65 -8.28 -30.17
N VAL A 178 -18.08 -7.05 -29.85
CA VAL A 178 -18.32 -6.57 -28.48
C VAL A 178 -19.69 -5.92 -28.35
N SER A 179 -20.15 -5.75 -27.10
CA SER A 179 -21.46 -5.15 -26.81
C SER A 179 -21.55 -3.68 -27.28
N ASN A 180 -22.77 -3.15 -27.42
CA ASN A 180 -22.96 -1.74 -27.73
C ASN A 180 -22.51 -0.86 -26.53
N ALA A 181 -21.46 -0.06 -26.76
CA ALA A 181 -20.79 0.77 -25.75
C ALA A 181 -20.23 -0.04 -24.56
N PRO A 182 -19.23 -0.92 -24.79
CA PRO A 182 -18.75 -1.88 -23.79
C PRO A 182 -17.99 -1.19 -22.66
N ASN A 183 -18.03 -1.79 -21.47
CA ASN A 183 -17.22 -1.38 -20.33
C ASN A 183 -15.76 -1.88 -20.47
N ARG A 184 -14.90 -1.59 -19.48
CA ARG A 184 -13.49 -2.01 -19.50
C ARG A 184 -13.36 -3.54 -19.53
N ASP A 185 -14.10 -4.22 -18.67
CA ASP A 185 -14.03 -5.67 -18.45
C ASP A 185 -14.42 -6.44 -19.72
N GLN A 186 -15.49 -6.02 -20.41
CA GLN A 186 -15.91 -6.62 -21.69
C GLN A 186 -14.87 -6.47 -22.80
N LEU A 187 -14.13 -5.34 -22.84
CA LEU A 187 -13.05 -5.14 -23.80
C LEU A 187 -11.83 -6.03 -23.49
N ILE A 188 -11.48 -6.16 -22.21
CA ILE A 188 -10.38 -7.04 -21.76
C ILE A 188 -10.73 -8.51 -22.02
N ASN A 189 -11.93 -8.94 -21.64
CA ASN A 189 -12.36 -10.33 -21.82
C ASN A 189 -12.48 -10.70 -23.31
N ALA A 190 -12.80 -9.75 -24.20
CA ALA A 190 -12.72 -9.97 -25.65
C ALA A 190 -11.28 -10.21 -26.13
N LEU A 191 -10.30 -9.41 -25.67
CA LEU A 191 -8.88 -9.61 -25.99
C LEU A 191 -8.33 -10.92 -25.41
N ILE A 192 -8.74 -11.30 -24.20
CA ILE A 192 -8.41 -12.58 -23.55
C ILE A 192 -8.95 -13.75 -24.36
N SER A 193 -10.24 -13.76 -24.70
CA SER A 193 -10.84 -14.82 -25.54
C SER A 193 -10.12 -14.93 -26.89
N HIS A 194 -9.78 -13.81 -27.52
CA HIS A 194 -9.04 -13.80 -28.79
C HIS A 194 -7.60 -14.32 -28.68
N ALA A 195 -6.93 -14.14 -27.53
CA ALA A 195 -5.65 -14.79 -27.26
C ALA A 195 -5.81 -16.31 -27.10
N VAL A 196 -6.86 -16.76 -26.40
CA VAL A 196 -7.16 -18.19 -26.24
C VAL A 196 -7.53 -18.86 -27.57
N GLU A 197 -8.31 -18.21 -28.44
CA GLU A 197 -8.59 -18.68 -29.82
C GLU A 197 -7.31 -18.89 -30.65
N LYS A 198 -6.23 -18.17 -30.33
CA LYS A 198 -4.91 -18.27 -30.96
C LYS A 198 -3.95 -19.23 -30.25
N ASN A 199 -4.37 -19.87 -29.15
CA ASN A 199 -3.52 -20.61 -28.20
C ASN A 199 -2.33 -19.77 -27.66
N SER A 200 -2.54 -18.46 -27.50
CA SER A 200 -1.56 -17.55 -26.88
C SER A 200 -1.60 -17.66 -25.36
N ALA A 201 -0.43 -17.70 -24.73
CA ALA A 201 -0.29 -17.67 -23.28
C ALA A 201 -0.62 -16.26 -22.75
N ILE A 202 -1.50 -16.18 -21.75
CA ILE A 202 -1.83 -14.92 -21.07
C ILE A 202 -0.89 -14.78 -19.88
N MET A 203 -0.08 -13.71 -19.86
CA MET A 203 0.91 -13.48 -18.80
C MET A 203 0.52 -12.28 -17.95
N THR A 204 0.62 -12.41 -16.63
CA THR A 204 0.36 -11.33 -15.67
C THR A 204 1.49 -11.20 -14.65
N THR A 205 1.59 -10.03 -14.03
CA THR A 205 2.37 -9.74 -12.84
C THR A 205 1.49 -8.97 -11.87
N GLY A 206 1.19 -9.57 -10.72
CA GLY A 206 0.31 -8.97 -9.71
C GLY A 206 0.88 -9.13 -8.30
N VAL A 207 0.28 -8.43 -7.34
CA VAL A 207 0.61 -8.58 -5.92
C VAL A 207 -0.34 -9.60 -5.31
N LEU A 208 0.18 -10.60 -4.60
CA LEU A 208 -0.64 -11.59 -3.93
C LEU A 208 -1.33 -11.00 -2.69
N ASP A 209 -2.65 -11.02 -2.73
CA ASP A 209 -3.54 -10.94 -1.59
C ASP A 209 -4.03 -12.35 -1.21
N LEU A 210 -4.39 -12.60 0.05
CA LEU A 210 -4.87 -13.90 0.51
C LEU A 210 -6.33 -13.82 0.98
N LEU A 211 -7.13 -14.80 0.56
CA LEU A 211 -8.52 -14.92 1.00
C LEU A 211 -8.60 -15.43 2.44
N GLU A 212 -9.71 -15.14 3.11
CA GLU A 212 -9.98 -15.68 4.46
C GLU A 212 -10.12 -17.21 4.44
N ASP A 213 -9.98 -17.83 5.61
CA ASP A 213 -10.10 -19.28 5.89
C ASP A 213 -9.27 -20.25 5.00
N GLY A 214 -8.36 -19.73 4.16
CA GLY A 214 -7.48 -20.53 3.30
C GLY A 214 -8.11 -20.97 1.97
N GLU A 215 -9.12 -20.23 1.48
CA GLU A 215 -9.77 -20.50 0.17
C GLU A 215 -8.91 -20.14 -1.06
N GLY A 216 -7.62 -19.79 -0.86
CA GLY A 216 -6.69 -19.37 -1.90
C GLY A 216 -6.28 -17.90 -1.75
N GLY A 217 -6.02 -17.25 -2.88
CA GLY A 217 -5.64 -15.84 -2.93
C GLY A 217 -6.03 -15.18 -4.24
N LEU A 218 -5.66 -13.90 -4.38
CA LEU A 218 -5.90 -13.09 -5.57
C LEU A 218 -4.63 -12.34 -5.97
N LEU A 219 -4.34 -12.27 -7.27
CA LEU A 219 -3.40 -11.29 -7.80
C LEU A 219 -4.15 -9.97 -8.01
N VAL A 220 -3.91 -9.02 -7.10
CA VAL A 220 -4.43 -7.66 -7.15
C VAL A 220 -3.41 -6.71 -7.82
N TYR A 221 -3.91 -5.63 -8.43
CA TYR A 221 -3.12 -4.79 -9.34
C TYR A 221 -3.00 -3.34 -8.85
N GLN A 222 -1.85 -2.73 -9.16
CA GLN A 222 -1.52 -1.34 -8.79
C GLN A 222 -2.55 -0.33 -9.32
N ARG A 223 -3.07 -0.55 -10.54
CA ARG A 223 -4.03 0.31 -11.22
C ARG A 223 -5.22 0.69 -10.33
N ASP A 224 -5.81 -0.31 -9.69
CA ASP A 224 -7.02 -0.17 -8.88
C ASP A 224 -6.69 0.08 -7.40
N SER A 225 -5.44 0.45 -7.11
CA SER A 225 -4.92 0.65 -5.75
C SER A 225 -5.03 -0.61 -4.89
N TYR A 226 -4.76 -1.78 -5.49
CA TYR A 226 -4.88 -3.12 -4.90
C TYR A 226 -6.29 -3.51 -4.42
N ARG A 227 -7.33 -2.80 -4.86
CA ARG A 227 -8.72 -3.21 -4.61
C ARG A 227 -9.06 -4.49 -5.38
N THR A 228 -9.80 -5.36 -4.70
CA THR A 228 -10.37 -6.62 -5.20
C THR A 228 -11.41 -6.36 -6.30
N THR A 229 -11.22 -6.94 -7.48
CA THR A 229 -12.16 -6.81 -8.63
C THR A 229 -12.29 -8.14 -9.37
N ALA A 230 -13.36 -8.31 -10.17
CA ALA A 230 -13.54 -9.49 -11.03
C ALA A 230 -12.41 -9.75 -12.04
N LEU A 231 -11.49 -8.79 -12.27
CA LEU A 231 -10.34 -8.96 -13.16
C LEU A 231 -9.04 -9.32 -12.42
N CYS A 232 -9.05 -9.37 -11.08
CA CYS A 232 -8.00 -9.96 -10.27
C CYS A 232 -7.92 -11.48 -10.53
N ALA A 233 -6.71 -12.04 -10.63
CA ALA A 233 -6.57 -13.45 -10.96
C ALA A 233 -6.58 -14.34 -9.71
N TYR A 234 -7.44 -15.35 -9.65
CA TYR A 234 -7.48 -16.31 -8.55
C TYR A 234 -6.21 -17.17 -8.49
N VAL A 235 -5.68 -17.35 -7.28
CA VAL A 235 -4.49 -18.15 -6.99
C VAL A 235 -4.92 -19.36 -6.14
N PRO A 236 -4.92 -20.58 -6.70
CA PRO A 236 -5.31 -21.78 -5.96
C PRO A 236 -4.43 -22.00 -4.72
N GLN A 237 -5.03 -22.39 -3.60
CA GLN A 237 -4.32 -22.63 -2.34
C GLN A 237 -3.16 -23.66 -2.47
N VAL A 238 -3.27 -24.58 -3.42
CA VAL A 238 -2.22 -25.55 -3.78
C VAL A 238 -0.92 -24.85 -4.24
N ILE A 239 -1.02 -23.79 -5.04
CA ILE A 239 0.12 -23.00 -5.53
C ILE A 239 0.77 -22.23 -4.36
N ILE A 240 -0.08 -21.57 -3.55
CA ILE A 240 0.35 -20.82 -2.35
C ILE A 240 1.12 -21.73 -1.40
N ASN A 241 0.57 -22.90 -1.07
CA ASN A 241 1.19 -23.88 -0.19
C ASN A 241 2.47 -24.50 -0.76
N HIS A 242 2.57 -24.69 -2.09
CA HIS A 242 3.75 -25.32 -2.69
C HIS A 242 4.98 -24.42 -2.69
N PHE A 243 4.82 -23.18 -3.16
CA PHE A 243 5.93 -22.22 -3.21
C PHE A 243 6.18 -21.53 -1.85
N GLY A 244 5.19 -21.52 -0.95
CA GLY A 244 5.26 -20.80 0.32
C GLY A 244 4.95 -19.32 0.15
N LEU A 245 3.93 -18.99 -0.65
CA LEU A 245 3.59 -17.61 -0.95
C LEU A 245 2.95 -16.91 0.25
N LEU A 246 3.27 -15.63 0.44
CA LEU A 246 2.81 -14.75 1.49
C LEU A 246 2.16 -13.50 0.88
N PRO A 247 1.30 -12.78 1.63
CA PRO A 247 0.75 -11.50 1.20
C PRO A 247 1.85 -10.53 0.77
N GLY A 248 1.57 -9.71 -0.23
CA GLY A 248 2.50 -8.72 -0.78
C GLY A 248 3.52 -9.28 -1.78
N HIS A 249 3.61 -10.59 -2.01
CA HIS A 249 4.52 -11.12 -3.03
C HIS A 249 4.13 -10.61 -4.42
N ILE A 250 5.08 -10.06 -5.15
CA ILE A 250 4.95 -9.78 -6.58
C ILE A 250 5.11 -11.12 -7.31
N VAL A 251 4.05 -11.62 -7.92
CA VAL A 251 4.00 -12.93 -8.60
C VAL A 251 3.81 -12.71 -10.09
N LYS A 252 4.75 -13.20 -10.90
CA LYS A 252 4.60 -13.32 -12.35
C LYS A 252 4.04 -14.70 -12.67
N ALA A 253 2.95 -14.75 -13.44
CA ALA A 253 2.17 -15.95 -13.65
C ALA A 253 1.56 -16.04 -15.05
N GLN A 254 1.33 -17.27 -15.51
CA GLN A 254 0.45 -17.55 -16.65
C GLN A 254 -0.99 -17.72 -16.15
N LEU A 255 -1.94 -17.11 -16.86
CA LEU A 255 -3.37 -17.18 -16.58
C LEU A 255 -4.10 -18.10 -17.55
N HIS A 256 -5.12 -18.76 -17.01
CA HIS A 256 -6.24 -19.34 -17.77
C HIS A 256 -7.42 -18.35 -17.71
N PRO A 257 -8.22 -18.20 -18.78
CA PRO A 257 -9.44 -17.39 -18.75
C PRO A 257 -10.44 -17.91 -17.70
N HIS A 258 -11.38 -17.06 -17.27
CA HIS A 258 -12.51 -17.51 -16.46
C HIS A 258 -13.38 -18.51 -17.25
N ARG A 259 -13.91 -19.53 -16.57
CA ARG A 259 -14.82 -20.53 -17.17
C ARG A 259 -16.29 -20.07 -17.04
N GLU A 260 -17.22 -20.89 -17.53
CA GLU A 260 -18.66 -20.64 -17.37
C GLU A 260 -19.06 -20.81 -15.89
N GLY A 261 -19.68 -19.78 -15.30
CA GLY A 261 -19.98 -19.72 -13.86
C GLY A 261 -18.86 -19.12 -12.99
N GLU A 262 -17.75 -18.69 -13.59
CA GLU A 262 -16.67 -17.95 -12.94
C GLU A 262 -16.61 -16.52 -13.50
N SER A 263 -16.22 -15.56 -12.64
CA SER A 263 -16.07 -14.15 -13.02
C SER A 263 -14.62 -13.75 -13.33
N CYS A 264 -13.64 -14.46 -12.76
CA CYS A 264 -12.23 -14.09 -12.72
C CYS A 264 -11.32 -15.12 -13.38
N PRO A 265 -10.23 -14.70 -14.05
CA PRO A 265 -9.19 -15.63 -14.52
C PRO A 265 -8.47 -16.29 -13.33
N PHE A 266 -7.73 -17.36 -13.56
CA PHE A 266 -6.95 -18.03 -12.52
C PHE A 266 -5.54 -18.43 -12.97
N VAL A 267 -4.62 -18.54 -12.01
CA VAL A 267 -3.21 -18.87 -12.24
C VAL A 267 -3.05 -20.35 -12.56
N VAL A 268 -2.39 -20.66 -13.69
CA VAL A 268 -2.03 -22.01 -14.12
C VAL A 268 -0.52 -22.28 -14.15
N LYS A 269 0.31 -21.26 -13.98
CA LYS A 269 1.77 -21.42 -13.81
C LYS A 269 2.35 -20.19 -13.11
N VAL A 270 3.35 -20.39 -12.26
CA VAL A 270 4.16 -19.31 -11.68
C VAL A 270 5.53 -19.32 -12.35
N ASP A 271 5.96 -18.17 -12.86
CA ASP A 271 7.25 -18.00 -13.54
C ASP A 271 8.32 -17.46 -12.59
N SER A 272 7.97 -16.44 -11.81
CA SER A 272 8.85 -15.82 -10.83
C SER A 272 8.05 -15.21 -9.68
N VAL A 273 8.70 -15.10 -8.52
CA VAL A 273 8.18 -14.44 -7.32
C VAL A 273 9.26 -13.48 -6.83
N MET A 274 8.93 -12.20 -6.65
CA MET A 274 9.89 -11.13 -6.33
C MET A 274 11.08 -11.07 -7.33
N ASP A 275 10.80 -11.27 -8.62
CA ASP A 275 11.78 -11.42 -9.71
C ASP A 275 12.82 -12.56 -9.53
N MET A 276 12.58 -13.46 -8.58
CA MET A 276 13.37 -14.66 -8.31
C MET A 276 12.66 -15.93 -8.78
N ASP A 277 13.45 -17.01 -8.96
CA ASP A 277 12.94 -18.37 -9.10
C ASP A 277 12.07 -18.75 -7.88
N PRO A 278 10.82 -19.20 -8.05
CA PRO A 278 9.92 -19.50 -6.93
C PRO A 278 10.46 -20.54 -5.94
N VAL A 279 11.40 -21.41 -6.34
CA VAL A 279 12.03 -22.40 -5.46
C VAL A 279 12.98 -21.72 -4.45
N LYS A 280 13.63 -20.62 -4.84
CA LYS A 280 14.58 -19.87 -4.00
C LYS A 280 13.92 -19.01 -2.94
N LEU A 281 12.59 -18.82 -3.01
CA LEU A 281 11.82 -18.06 -2.02
C LEU A 281 12.02 -18.59 -0.58
N ARG A 282 12.35 -19.88 -0.44
CA ARG A 282 12.65 -20.55 0.83
C ARG A 282 14.02 -20.20 1.44
N GLU A 283 14.89 -19.52 0.68
CA GLU A 283 16.20 -19.02 1.12
C GLU A 283 16.11 -17.58 1.67
N VAL A 284 14.98 -16.90 1.46
CA VAL A 284 14.73 -15.52 1.87
C VAL A 284 14.44 -15.44 3.38
N ILE A 285 15.11 -14.51 4.07
CA ILE A 285 14.90 -14.27 5.51
C ILE A 285 13.65 -13.40 5.70
N PRO A 286 12.63 -13.83 6.47
CA PRO A 286 11.42 -13.04 6.70
C PRO A 286 11.70 -11.70 7.39
N PHE A 287 10.91 -10.68 7.06
CA PHE A 287 11.04 -9.32 7.59
C PHE A 287 10.95 -9.25 9.12
N THR A 288 10.31 -10.22 9.77
CA THR A 288 10.25 -10.29 11.25
C THR A 288 11.58 -10.66 11.88
N GLU A 289 12.39 -11.48 11.22
CA GLU A 289 13.67 -12.01 11.72
C GLU A 289 14.86 -11.12 11.33
N GLY A 290 14.70 -10.26 10.32
CA GLY A 290 15.71 -9.30 9.90
C GLY A 290 16.11 -8.33 11.02
N VAL A 291 17.41 -8.21 11.29
CA VAL A 291 17.97 -7.43 12.40
C VAL A 291 17.72 -5.93 12.17
N PRO A 292 16.92 -5.25 13.03
CA PRO A 292 16.61 -3.84 12.87
C PRO A 292 17.80 -2.97 13.25
N TYR A 293 18.18 -2.01 12.39
CA TYR A 293 19.23 -1.04 12.68
C TYR A 293 18.77 0.40 12.42
N TYR A 294 19.61 1.36 12.82
CA TYR A 294 19.44 2.77 12.45
C TYR A 294 19.73 2.99 10.96
N PRO A 295 19.17 4.04 10.33
CA PRO A 295 19.60 4.47 9.00
C PRO A 295 21.09 4.78 8.96
N THR A 296 21.82 4.07 8.10
CA THR A 296 23.27 4.26 7.88
C THR A 296 23.57 5.08 6.63
N GLU A 297 22.69 5.00 5.62
CA GLU A 297 22.78 5.77 4.40
C GLU A 297 21.75 6.91 4.39
N ARG A 298 22.18 8.07 3.89
CA ARG A 298 21.37 9.29 3.86
C ARG A 298 20.67 9.45 2.51
N ILE A 299 19.39 9.84 2.56
CA ILE A 299 18.61 10.30 1.42
C ILE A 299 18.75 11.83 1.36
N LEU A 300 19.51 12.33 0.39
CA LEU A 300 19.63 13.75 0.07
C LEU A 300 18.39 14.21 -0.71
N MET A 301 17.77 15.28 -0.23
CA MET A 301 16.57 15.87 -0.82
C MET A 301 16.89 17.02 -1.78
N GLU A 302 18.03 17.71 -1.61
CA GLU A 302 18.51 18.74 -2.52
C GLU A 302 18.73 18.17 -3.93
N THR A 303 17.90 18.60 -4.89
CA THR A 303 18.09 18.32 -6.32
C THR A 303 18.96 19.40 -7.00
N SER A 304 19.26 19.26 -8.30
CA SER A 304 20.06 20.26 -9.02
C SER A 304 19.34 21.60 -9.19
N SER A 305 20.11 22.67 -9.42
CA SER A 305 19.62 24.03 -9.75
C SER A 305 18.66 24.10 -10.93
N ASP A 306 18.76 23.11 -11.83
CA ASP A 306 18.07 23.09 -13.12
C ASP A 306 16.72 22.34 -13.01
N SER A 307 16.34 21.97 -11.79
CA SER A 307 15.05 21.38 -11.44
C SER A 307 13.90 22.34 -11.78
N LYS A 308 12.81 21.80 -12.35
CA LYS A 308 11.64 22.59 -12.79
C LYS A 308 10.77 23.16 -11.66
N TRP A 309 11.22 23.07 -10.41
CA TRP A 309 10.42 23.32 -9.19
C TRP A 309 11.29 23.89 -8.07
N ASP A 310 10.66 24.54 -7.08
CA ASP A 310 11.40 25.19 -5.98
C ASP A 310 11.93 24.16 -4.96
N ASN A 311 13.22 23.90 -5.08
CA ASN A 311 14.00 22.99 -4.24
C ASN A 311 14.34 23.58 -2.85
N LEU A 312 13.98 24.84 -2.54
CA LEU A 312 14.32 25.49 -1.25
C LEU A 312 13.85 24.67 -0.04
N SER A 313 12.63 24.14 -0.07
CA SER A 313 12.06 23.33 1.01
C SER A 313 12.87 22.06 1.30
N MET A 314 13.39 21.40 0.26
CA MET A 314 14.21 20.19 0.41
C MET A 314 15.56 20.49 1.05
N ARG A 315 16.17 21.62 0.66
CA ARG A 315 17.45 22.09 1.20
C ARG A 315 17.32 22.42 2.70
N VAL A 316 16.15 22.92 3.13
CA VAL A 316 15.82 23.10 4.54
C VAL A 316 15.65 21.76 5.27
N VAL A 317 14.96 20.78 4.66
CA VAL A 317 14.88 19.40 5.20
C VAL A 317 16.28 18.80 5.37
N ASP A 318 17.15 18.91 4.38
CA ASP A 318 18.54 18.43 4.47
C ASP A 318 19.38 19.14 5.53
N CYS A 319 19.12 20.41 5.83
CA CYS A 319 19.85 21.16 6.85
C CYS A 319 19.36 20.88 8.28
N LEU A 320 18.06 20.59 8.48
CA LEU A 320 17.43 20.54 9.81
C LEU A 320 16.96 19.14 10.23
N THR A 321 16.50 18.33 9.28
CA THR A 321 15.83 17.04 9.51
C THR A 321 16.28 16.01 8.46
N PRO A 322 17.56 15.61 8.45
CA PRO A 322 18.09 14.69 7.45
C PRO A 322 17.36 13.33 7.49
N VAL A 323 17.00 12.82 6.32
CA VAL A 323 16.32 11.53 6.16
C VAL A 323 17.35 10.48 5.73
N GLY A 324 17.17 9.22 6.13
CA GLY A 324 17.99 8.10 5.71
C GLY A 324 17.18 6.89 5.27
N PHE A 325 17.85 5.94 4.64
CA PHE A 325 17.28 4.66 4.26
C PHE A 325 16.90 3.86 5.51
N GLY A 326 15.61 3.56 5.66
CA GLY A 326 15.02 2.97 6.87
C GLY A 326 14.47 3.99 7.87
N GLN A 327 14.41 5.28 7.53
CA GLN A 327 13.92 6.32 8.44
C GLN A 327 12.40 6.21 8.67
N ARG A 328 12.01 6.37 9.94
CA ARG A 328 10.62 6.62 10.35
C ARG A 328 10.45 8.12 10.62
N GLY A 329 9.56 8.81 9.91
CA GLY A 329 9.41 10.27 10.01
C GLY A 329 7.97 10.74 9.95
N LEU A 330 7.65 11.81 10.70
CA LEU A 330 6.34 12.45 10.71
C LEU A 330 6.44 13.89 10.21
N ILE A 331 5.61 14.23 9.21
CA ILE A 331 5.40 15.59 8.73
C ILE A 331 4.17 16.14 9.44
N VAL A 332 4.40 16.81 10.57
CA VAL A 332 3.36 17.37 11.44
C VAL A 332 2.86 18.69 10.84
N ALA A 333 1.59 18.75 10.46
CA ALA A 333 1.06 19.85 9.65
C ALA A 333 -0.42 20.17 9.96
N PRO A 334 -0.76 21.42 10.34
CA PRO A 334 -2.13 21.90 10.30
C PRO A 334 -2.73 21.88 8.88
N PRO A 335 -4.07 21.83 8.72
CA PRO A 335 -4.71 21.92 7.40
C PRO A 335 -4.27 23.16 6.61
N ARG A 336 -4.09 22.99 5.28
CA ARG A 336 -3.73 24.06 4.31
C ARG A 336 -2.34 24.69 4.47
N THR A 337 -1.40 24.06 5.18
CA THR A 337 -0.04 24.58 5.41
C THR A 337 1.01 24.19 4.35
N GLY A 338 0.62 23.48 3.29
CA GLY A 338 1.53 23.05 2.22
C GLY A 338 2.00 21.59 2.27
N LYS A 339 1.50 20.79 3.23
CA LYS A 339 1.61 19.31 3.33
C LYS A 339 1.86 18.61 1.98
N THR A 340 0.90 18.73 1.08
CA THR A 340 0.88 18.09 -0.24
C THR A 340 2.08 18.49 -1.11
N VAL A 341 2.41 19.78 -1.17
CA VAL A 341 3.52 20.32 -1.96
C VAL A 341 4.87 19.87 -1.40
N LEU A 342 5.01 19.81 -0.07
CA LEU A 342 6.22 19.28 0.57
C LEU A 342 6.41 17.79 0.25
N LEU A 343 5.33 17.00 0.30
CA LEU A 343 5.37 15.56 0.01
C LEU A 343 5.64 15.28 -1.49
N GLN A 344 5.06 16.08 -2.40
CA GLN A 344 5.38 16.06 -3.83
C GLN A 344 6.85 16.42 -4.09
N GLY A 345 7.41 17.39 -3.36
CA GLY A 345 8.83 17.73 -3.40
C GLY A 345 9.73 16.57 -2.97
N ILE A 346 9.44 15.97 -1.81
CA ILE A 346 10.18 14.79 -1.30
C ILE A 346 10.11 13.65 -2.32
N ALA A 347 8.92 13.36 -2.87
CA ALA A 347 8.73 12.33 -3.88
C ALA A 347 9.65 12.54 -5.09
N ASN A 348 9.67 13.77 -5.63
CA ASN A 348 10.44 14.12 -6.83
C ASN A 348 11.94 14.20 -6.58
N ALA A 349 12.37 14.60 -5.37
CA ALA A 349 13.76 14.51 -4.94
C ALA A 349 14.26 13.06 -4.89
N ILE A 350 13.46 12.14 -4.31
CA ILE A 350 13.82 10.73 -4.18
C ILE A 350 13.94 10.05 -5.56
N GLN A 351 12.99 10.26 -6.48
CA GLN A 351 13.10 9.76 -7.86
C GLN A 351 14.37 10.25 -8.56
N MET A 352 14.71 11.54 -8.39
CA MET A 352 15.82 12.17 -9.10
C MET A 352 17.19 11.75 -8.56
N ASN A 353 17.34 11.71 -7.23
CA ASN A 353 18.61 11.43 -6.57
C ASN A 353 18.81 9.91 -6.34
N TYR A 354 17.74 9.14 -6.18
CA TYR A 354 17.75 7.71 -5.84
C TYR A 354 16.79 6.88 -6.73
N PRO A 355 16.94 6.89 -8.07
CA PRO A 355 16.03 6.18 -9.01
C PRO A 355 16.02 4.65 -8.90
N LYS A 356 16.76 4.06 -7.95
CA LYS A 356 16.71 2.64 -7.59
C LYS A 356 15.82 2.35 -6.38
N ALA A 357 15.51 3.36 -5.56
CA ALA A 357 14.65 3.19 -4.40
C ALA A 357 13.19 3.13 -4.87
N HIS A 358 12.45 2.13 -4.40
CA HIS A 358 11.07 1.92 -4.81
C HIS A 358 10.13 2.87 -4.07
N LEU A 359 9.62 3.88 -4.80
CA LEU A 359 8.78 4.94 -4.25
C LEU A 359 7.29 4.62 -4.37
N ILE A 360 6.64 4.44 -3.22
CA ILE A 360 5.19 4.28 -3.09
C ILE A 360 4.60 5.54 -2.44
N ILE A 361 3.59 6.14 -3.07
CA ILE A 361 2.72 7.14 -2.45
C ILE A 361 1.43 6.43 -2.05
N LEU A 362 1.07 6.50 -0.76
CA LEU A 362 -0.14 5.91 -0.21
C LEU A 362 -1.07 7.04 0.28
N LEU A 363 -2.18 7.24 -0.45
CA LEU A 363 -3.15 8.30 -0.20
C LEU A 363 -4.42 7.70 0.42
N ILE A 364 -4.76 8.10 1.65
CA ILE A 364 -5.86 7.54 2.45
C ILE A 364 -6.85 8.64 2.83
N ASP A 365 -8.12 8.48 2.45
CA ASP A 365 -9.23 9.40 2.76
C ASP A 365 -8.98 10.85 2.26
N GLU A 366 -8.16 11.01 1.21
CA GLU A 366 -7.93 12.29 0.54
C GLU A 366 -8.78 12.42 -0.73
N ARG A 367 -8.81 13.61 -1.36
CA ARG A 367 -9.74 13.94 -2.44
C ARG A 367 -9.32 13.38 -3.80
N PRO A 368 -10.26 12.94 -4.67
CA PRO A 368 -9.94 12.45 -6.02
C PRO A 368 -9.13 13.43 -6.88
N GLU A 369 -9.34 14.74 -6.75
CA GLU A 369 -8.55 15.77 -7.44
C GLU A 369 -7.11 15.88 -6.93
N GLU A 370 -6.87 15.67 -5.64
CA GLU A 370 -5.53 15.68 -5.03
C GLU A 370 -4.76 14.39 -5.40
N VAL A 371 -5.44 13.24 -5.42
CA VAL A 371 -4.90 11.97 -5.99
C VAL A 371 -4.53 12.14 -7.47
N THR A 372 -5.37 12.85 -8.24
CA THR A 372 -5.12 13.11 -9.66
C THR A 372 -3.92 14.04 -9.88
N ASP A 373 -3.68 14.98 -8.96
CA ASP A 373 -2.52 15.87 -8.99
C ASP A 373 -1.22 15.10 -8.68
N PHE A 374 -1.18 14.27 -7.63
CA PHE A 374 -0.06 13.36 -7.36
C PHE A 374 0.29 12.48 -8.57
N ARG A 375 -0.71 11.85 -9.20
CA ARG A 375 -0.53 11.01 -10.41
C ARG A 375 -0.02 11.76 -11.66
N ARG A 376 -0.02 13.10 -11.65
CA ARG A 376 0.51 13.94 -12.73
C ARG A 376 1.87 14.55 -12.42
N GLN A 377 2.16 14.80 -11.16
CA GLN A 377 3.41 15.44 -10.71
C GLN A 377 4.54 14.46 -10.38
N VAL A 378 4.21 13.19 -10.11
CA VAL A 378 5.15 12.20 -9.55
C VAL A 378 5.16 10.95 -10.41
N HIS A 379 6.36 10.44 -10.76
CA HIS A 379 6.53 9.18 -11.48
C HIS A 379 6.86 8.05 -10.48
N GLY A 380 5.82 7.40 -9.97
CA GLY A 380 5.96 6.31 -8.99
C GLY A 380 4.65 5.55 -8.77
N GLU A 381 4.65 4.67 -7.78
CA GLU A 381 3.48 3.86 -7.43
C GLU A 381 2.49 4.67 -6.58
N VAL A 382 1.41 5.18 -7.19
CA VAL A 382 0.40 6.01 -6.49
C VAL A 382 -0.86 5.20 -6.16
N ILE A 383 -0.86 4.61 -4.96
CA ILE A 383 -1.97 3.86 -4.36
C ILE A 383 -2.89 4.82 -3.62
N SER A 384 -4.20 4.73 -3.86
CA SER A 384 -5.19 5.67 -3.32
C SER A 384 -6.50 4.99 -2.93
N SER A 385 -6.96 5.21 -1.71
CA SER A 385 -8.35 4.98 -1.29
C SER A 385 -8.94 6.33 -0.86
N THR A 386 -9.75 6.93 -1.74
CA THR A 386 -10.32 8.28 -1.60
C THR A 386 -11.43 8.36 -0.56
N PHE A 387 -11.79 9.56 -0.07
CA PHE A 387 -12.82 9.72 0.97
C PHE A 387 -14.23 9.16 0.63
N ASP A 388 -14.51 8.87 -0.64
CA ASP A 388 -15.75 8.21 -1.10
C ASP A 388 -15.76 6.68 -0.83
N GLU A 389 -14.61 6.09 -0.48
CA GLU A 389 -14.43 4.65 -0.21
C GLU A 389 -14.77 4.27 1.25
N SER A 390 -14.79 2.97 1.55
CA SER A 390 -15.01 2.47 2.92
C SER A 390 -13.74 2.51 3.79
N ALA A 391 -13.89 2.57 5.11
CA ALA A 391 -12.79 2.41 6.06
C ALA A 391 -12.05 1.06 5.91
N GLU A 392 -12.76 0.04 5.41
CA GLU A 392 -12.22 -1.27 5.03
C GLU A 392 -11.31 -1.16 3.80
N SER A 393 -11.73 -0.46 2.74
CA SER A 393 -10.91 -0.15 1.56
C SER A 393 -9.66 0.65 1.92
N HIS A 394 -9.78 1.62 2.85
CA HIS A 394 -8.62 2.37 3.37
C HIS A 394 -7.60 1.46 4.09
N VAL A 395 -8.09 0.55 4.95
CA VAL A 395 -7.24 -0.39 5.68
C VAL A 395 -6.61 -1.42 4.74
N HIS A 396 -7.38 -1.98 3.81
CA HIS A 396 -6.92 -2.96 2.82
C HIS A 396 -5.78 -2.40 1.96
N ALA A 397 -5.96 -1.21 1.38
CA ALA A 397 -4.92 -0.56 0.58
C ALA A 397 -3.61 -0.33 1.38
N ALA A 398 -3.71 -0.06 2.69
CA ALA A 398 -2.55 0.11 3.55
C ALA A 398 -1.88 -1.22 3.95
N GLU A 399 -2.65 -2.26 4.30
CA GLU A 399 -2.12 -3.58 4.64
C GLU A 399 -1.45 -4.23 3.40
N MET A 400 -2.03 -4.07 2.20
CA MET A 400 -1.42 -4.52 0.94
C MET A 400 -0.11 -3.80 0.62
N VAL A 401 -0.05 -2.48 0.78
CA VAL A 401 1.18 -1.70 0.56
C VAL A 401 2.27 -2.06 1.58
N ILE A 402 1.94 -2.26 2.86
CA ILE A 402 2.95 -2.59 3.86
C ILE A 402 3.47 -4.01 3.71
N GLU A 403 2.63 -5.00 3.36
CA GLU A 403 3.12 -6.35 3.09
C GLU A 403 3.97 -6.39 1.81
N LYS A 404 3.55 -5.71 0.71
CA LYS A 404 4.38 -5.57 -0.49
C LYS A 404 5.76 -4.98 -0.16
N ALA A 405 5.78 -3.87 0.58
CA ALA A 405 7.02 -3.21 0.99
C ALA A 405 7.92 -4.12 1.85
N ARG A 406 7.33 -4.95 2.74
CA ARG A 406 8.09 -5.95 3.51
C ARG A 406 8.74 -6.99 2.60
N ARG A 407 7.99 -7.58 1.66
CA ARG A 407 8.52 -8.57 0.70
C ARG A 407 9.65 -7.99 -0.18
N MET A 408 9.54 -6.73 -0.58
CA MET A 408 10.58 -6.04 -1.36
C MET A 408 11.87 -5.83 -0.54
N VAL A 409 11.76 -5.49 0.73
CA VAL A 409 12.90 -5.34 1.65
C VAL A 409 13.56 -6.68 2.01
N GLU A 410 12.78 -7.75 2.11
CA GLU A 410 13.28 -9.13 2.30
C GLU A 410 14.19 -9.60 1.16
N VAL A 411 13.93 -9.15 -0.08
CA VAL A 411 14.81 -9.39 -1.25
C VAL A 411 15.85 -8.28 -1.50
N GLY A 412 16.11 -7.44 -0.49
CA GLY A 412 17.23 -6.49 -0.51
C GLY A 412 16.96 -5.13 -1.17
N GLN A 413 15.70 -4.75 -1.41
CA GLN A 413 15.36 -3.46 -2.02
C GLN A 413 15.12 -2.36 -0.98
N ASP A 414 15.52 -1.14 -1.30
CA ASP A 414 15.14 0.06 -0.54
C ASP A 414 13.77 0.55 -0.96
N VAL A 415 12.83 0.62 -0.02
CA VAL A 415 11.44 1.05 -0.25
C VAL A 415 11.16 2.33 0.54
N VAL A 416 10.52 3.30 -0.11
CA VAL A 416 10.04 4.53 0.53
C VAL A 416 8.53 4.63 0.38
N ILE A 417 7.81 4.64 1.50
CA ILE A 417 6.38 4.93 1.55
C ILE A 417 6.19 6.39 1.99
N LEU A 418 5.54 7.18 1.14
CA LEU A 418 5.01 8.51 1.46
C LEU A 418 3.52 8.38 1.77
N LEU A 419 3.16 8.40 3.05
CA LEU A 419 1.79 8.21 3.52
C LEU A 419 1.10 9.55 3.78
N ASP A 420 -0.01 9.81 3.09
CA ASP A 420 -0.89 10.95 3.33
C ASP A 420 -2.32 10.48 3.62
N SER A 421 -2.77 10.33 4.88
CA SER A 421 -2.10 10.67 6.15
C SER A 421 -2.22 9.57 7.20
N ILE A 422 -1.29 9.56 8.16
CA ILE A 422 -1.31 8.60 9.27
C ILE A 422 -2.53 8.82 10.18
N THR A 423 -2.97 10.06 10.33
CA THR A 423 -4.14 10.44 11.12
C THR A 423 -5.44 9.89 10.52
N ARG A 424 -5.61 9.99 9.20
CA ARG A 424 -6.76 9.41 8.48
C ARG A 424 -6.72 7.88 8.50
N LEU A 425 -5.55 7.27 8.32
CA LEU A 425 -5.40 5.81 8.44
C LEU A 425 -5.75 5.31 9.85
N ALA A 426 -5.30 5.99 10.92
CA ALA A 426 -5.66 5.65 12.29
C ALA A 426 -7.17 5.79 12.57
N ARG A 427 -7.85 6.78 11.97
CA ARG A 427 -9.31 6.90 12.00
C ARG A 427 -10.00 5.72 11.32
N ALA A 428 -9.53 5.27 10.16
CA ALA A 428 -10.07 4.10 9.47
C ALA A 428 -9.98 2.83 10.32
N TYR A 429 -8.80 2.55 10.90
CA TYR A 429 -8.63 1.44 11.84
C TYR A 429 -9.56 1.55 13.06
N ASN A 430 -9.75 2.75 13.61
CA ASN A 430 -10.67 2.97 14.73
C ASN A 430 -12.13 2.68 14.37
N THR A 431 -12.57 3.04 13.16
CA THR A 431 -13.92 2.72 12.66
C THR A 431 -14.10 1.20 12.41
N MET A 432 -13.04 0.49 12.05
CA MET A 432 -13.06 -0.96 11.82
C MET A 432 -12.92 -1.81 13.10
N MET A 433 -12.60 -1.22 14.26
CA MET A 433 -12.50 -1.99 15.51
C MET A 433 -13.87 -2.33 16.11
N PRO A 434 -14.12 -3.59 16.51
CA PRO A 434 -15.27 -3.91 17.34
C PRO A 434 -15.11 -3.25 18.72
N SER A 435 -16.17 -2.61 19.22
CA SER A 435 -16.06 -1.82 20.45
C SER A 435 -15.64 -2.68 21.65
N SER A 436 -14.53 -2.29 22.29
CA SER A 436 -13.92 -2.99 23.41
C SER A 436 -14.54 -2.63 24.77
N GLY A 437 -15.46 -1.65 24.78
CA GLY A 437 -15.95 -0.99 25.99
C GLY A 437 -14.92 -0.10 26.68
N LYS A 438 -13.71 0.04 26.13
CA LYS A 438 -12.61 0.89 26.63
C LYS A 438 -12.28 1.98 25.62
N ILE A 439 -12.97 3.10 25.73
CA ILE A 439 -12.79 4.27 24.88
C ILE A 439 -11.88 5.27 25.62
N LEU A 440 -10.81 5.70 24.96
CA LEU A 440 -9.86 6.71 25.40
C LEU A 440 -10.43 8.13 25.25
N SER A 441 -9.64 9.14 25.61
CA SER A 441 -9.93 10.53 25.23
C SER A 441 -10.11 10.65 23.70
N GLY A 442 -10.88 11.64 23.26
CA GLY A 442 -11.15 11.88 21.84
C GLY A 442 -12.07 10.86 21.14
N GLY A 443 -12.45 9.76 21.78
CA GLY A 443 -13.32 8.73 21.19
C GLY A 443 -12.58 7.58 20.50
N VAL A 444 -11.28 7.41 20.79
CA VAL A 444 -10.44 6.33 20.24
C VAL A 444 -10.66 5.04 21.06
N GLU A 445 -10.92 3.91 20.41
CA GLU A 445 -10.96 2.59 21.06
C GLU A 445 -9.54 2.17 21.48
N ALA A 446 -9.37 1.66 22.71
CA ALA A 446 -8.03 1.47 23.31
C ALA A 446 -7.07 0.55 22.54
N ASN A 447 -7.60 -0.33 21.68
CA ASN A 447 -6.77 -1.20 20.82
C ASN A 447 -6.60 -0.67 19.38
N ALA A 448 -7.35 0.35 18.96
CA ALA A 448 -7.39 0.81 17.56
C ALA A 448 -6.05 1.29 17.03
N LEU A 449 -5.21 1.89 17.89
CA LEU A 449 -3.90 2.41 17.51
C LEU A 449 -2.82 1.31 17.36
N GLN A 450 -3.07 0.06 17.76
CA GLN A 450 -2.07 -1.01 17.69
C GLN A 450 -1.68 -1.35 16.24
N LYS A 451 -2.65 -1.47 15.33
CA LYS A 451 -2.37 -1.69 13.89
C LYS A 451 -1.67 -0.49 13.22
N PRO A 452 -2.16 0.77 13.36
CA PRO A 452 -1.44 1.98 12.91
C PRO A 452 0.00 2.07 13.42
N LYS A 453 0.25 1.78 14.71
CA LYS A 453 1.61 1.76 15.28
C LYS A 453 2.47 0.63 14.70
N ARG A 454 1.91 -0.55 14.42
CA ARG A 454 2.63 -1.65 13.73
C ARG A 454 2.94 -1.31 12.27
N PHE A 455 2.02 -0.66 11.55
CA PHE A 455 2.27 -0.16 10.20
C PHE A 455 3.46 0.81 10.21
N PHE A 456 3.38 1.89 10.99
CA PHE A 456 4.40 2.94 10.96
C PHE A 456 5.72 2.48 11.60
N GLY A 457 5.64 1.72 12.70
CA GLY A 457 6.78 1.07 13.34
C GLY A 457 7.46 -0.01 12.50
N SER A 458 6.92 -0.38 11.34
CA SER A 458 7.64 -1.20 10.35
C SER A 458 8.77 -0.44 9.66
N ALA A 459 8.82 0.89 9.73
CA ALA A 459 9.95 1.65 9.19
C ALA A 459 11.24 1.41 9.98
N ARG A 460 12.26 0.85 9.30
CA ARG A 460 13.59 0.50 9.82
C ARG A 460 14.57 0.18 8.68
N ASN A 461 15.86 0.30 8.97
CA ASN A 461 16.93 -0.31 8.20
C ASN A 461 17.11 -1.78 8.63
N ILE A 462 17.54 -2.69 7.74
CA ILE A 462 17.82 -4.10 8.09
C ILE A 462 19.28 -4.43 7.77
N GLU A 463 20.01 -4.93 8.77
CA GLU A 463 21.42 -5.31 8.59
C GLU A 463 21.55 -6.48 7.59
N GLY A 464 22.24 -6.24 6.47
CA GLY A 464 22.42 -7.23 5.39
C GLY A 464 21.20 -7.40 4.46
N GLY A 465 20.14 -6.61 4.63
CA GLY A 465 18.96 -6.56 3.77
C GLY A 465 18.76 -5.20 3.11
N GLY A 466 17.53 -4.91 2.66
CA GLY A 466 17.12 -3.57 2.23
C GLY A 466 16.61 -2.72 3.39
N SER A 467 16.02 -1.57 3.08
CA SER A 467 15.42 -0.68 4.09
C SER A 467 13.96 -0.31 3.82
N LEU A 468 13.17 -0.17 4.88
CA LEU A 468 11.80 0.36 4.80
C LEU A 468 11.76 1.77 5.40
N THR A 469 11.66 2.77 4.54
CA THR A 469 11.49 4.18 4.92
C THR A 469 10.00 4.53 4.90
N ILE A 470 9.46 5.15 5.95
CA ILE A 470 8.08 5.65 5.95
C ILE A 470 8.07 7.09 6.45
N LEU A 471 7.61 8.00 5.59
CA LEU A 471 7.34 9.39 5.91
C LEU A 471 5.82 9.61 5.88
N GLY A 472 5.21 9.70 7.06
CA GLY A 472 3.77 9.90 7.22
C GLY A 472 3.42 11.35 7.52
N THR A 473 2.38 11.90 6.90
CA THR A 473 1.83 13.20 7.33
C THR A 473 0.93 13.01 8.55
N ALA A 474 1.00 13.93 9.51
CA ALA A 474 0.18 13.93 10.72
C ALA A 474 -0.59 15.26 10.83
N LEU A 475 -1.91 15.18 10.95
CA LEU A 475 -2.79 16.34 11.05
C LEU A 475 -2.93 16.79 12.50
N VAL A 476 -2.59 18.06 12.75
CA VAL A 476 -2.75 18.74 14.05
C VAL A 476 -3.63 19.99 13.89
N GLU A 477 -4.01 20.62 15.01
CA GLU A 477 -4.83 21.84 15.05
C GLU A 477 -6.19 21.73 14.32
N THR A 478 -6.70 20.51 14.11
CA THR A 478 -7.96 20.24 13.39
C THR A 478 -9.22 20.60 14.20
N GLY A 479 -9.06 20.89 15.49
CA GLY A 479 -10.17 21.03 16.46
C GLY A 479 -10.78 19.70 16.90
N SER A 480 -10.19 18.57 16.50
CA SER A 480 -10.64 17.23 16.88
C SER A 480 -9.73 16.62 17.95
N LYS A 481 -10.28 16.39 19.14
CA LYS A 481 -9.60 15.65 20.21
C LYS A 481 -9.16 14.23 19.82
N MET A 482 -9.78 13.66 18.79
CA MET A 482 -9.35 12.37 18.23
C MET A 482 -7.99 12.51 17.52
N ASP A 483 -7.76 13.60 16.80
CA ASP A 483 -6.50 13.83 16.07
C ASP A 483 -5.37 14.23 17.03
N GLU A 484 -5.70 15.02 18.07
CA GLU A 484 -4.81 15.32 19.19
C GLU A 484 -4.27 14.03 19.85
N VAL A 485 -5.17 13.11 20.23
CA VAL A 485 -4.80 11.82 20.85
C VAL A 485 -4.09 10.88 19.87
N ILE A 486 -4.45 10.87 18.58
CA ILE A 486 -3.71 10.10 17.57
C ILE A 486 -2.27 10.65 17.43
N PHE A 487 -2.09 11.97 17.45
CA PHE A 487 -0.77 12.60 17.33
C PHE A 487 0.10 12.39 18.57
N GLU A 488 -0.45 12.53 19.79
CA GLU A 488 0.28 12.27 21.05
C GLU A 488 0.77 10.82 21.20
N GLU A 489 0.18 9.89 20.44
CA GLU A 489 0.49 8.46 20.47
C GLU A 489 1.52 8.02 19.38
N PHE A 490 2.04 8.92 18.53
CA PHE A 490 2.85 8.59 17.34
C PHE A 490 4.29 9.14 17.31
#